data_AF-A0A2I4AL56-F1
#
_entry.id   AF-A0A2I4AL56-F1
#
_cell.length_a   1.000
_cell.length_b   1.000
_cell.length_c   1.000
_cell.angle_alpha   90.00
_cell.angle_beta   90.00
_cell.angle_gamma   90.00
#
_symmetry.space_group_name_H-M   'P 1'
#
loop_
_entity.id
_entity.type
_entity.pdbx_description
1 polymer ?
#
loop_
_entity_poly.entity_id
_entity_poly.type
_entity_poly.pdbx_seq_one_letter_code
_entity_poly.pdbx_strand_id
1 'polypeptide(L)'
;MHTGLGDSGALQLAEKLQQQTSLQEISVAYNSIGDGAALTLVDVCREHPSIHTVHLYLNPISDVGKRSLYVRGEPMNNRTNRRVKVLVSVTEGSDISEDWHPILSVIQENASTWEPKRVKEQLEIFLKDLEWGHQQQQSFWKRLHFRRVQKQVKQTLQMLDESFSSSKGQSK
;
A
#
# COMPACT_ATOMS: atom_id res chain seq x y z
N MET A 1 11.14 -3.48 3.33
CA MET A 1 11.92 -4.15 2.26
C MET A 1 10.96 -4.50 1.13
N HIS A 2 11.22 -4.06 -0.10
CA HIS A 2 10.58 -4.64 -1.29
C HIS A 2 11.23 -6.00 -1.51
N THR A 3 10.47 -7.09 -1.45
CA THR A 3 11.04 -8.44 -1.65
C THR A 3 10.90 -8.93 -3.09
N GLY A 4 10.36 -8.10 -3.99
CA GLY A 4 10.21 -8.49 -5.39
C GLY A 4 9.12 -9.54 -5.61
N LEU A 5 8.21 -9.74 -4.66
CA LEU A 5 7.24 -10.84 -4.68
C LEU A 5 6.46 -10.89 -6.01
N GLY A 6 5.90 -9.74 -6.40
CA GLY A 6 4.99 -9.63 -7.55
C GLY A 6 3.77 -10.54 -7.44
N ASP A 7 2.99 -10.59 -8.51
CA ASP A 7 1.79 -11.44 -8.55
C ASP A 7 2.14 -12.93 -8.39
N SER A 8 3.17 -13.41 -9.07
CA SER A 8 3.58 -14.82 -9.01
C SER A 8 3.96 -15.25 -7.59
N GLY A 9 4.76 -14.44 -6.89
CA GLY A 9 5.15 -14.76 -5.52
C GLY A 9 3.98 -14.65 -4.54
N ALA A 10 3.04 -13.72 -4.76
CA ALA A 10 1.82 -13.62 -3.96
C ALA A 10 0.92 -14.86 -4.12
N LEU A 11 0.79 -15.39 -5.34
CA LEU A 11 0.04 -16.62 -5.60
C LEU A 11 0.70 -17.84 -4.98
N GLN A 12 2.03 -17.99 -5.10
CA GLN A 12 2.77 -19.06 -4.43
C GLN A 12 2.65 -18.99 -2.91
N LEU A 13 2.69 -17.79 -2.35
CA LEU A 13 2.47 -17.57 -0.92
C LEU A 13 1.06 -18.04 -0.53
N ALA A 14 0.04 -17.69 -1.31
CA ALA A 14 -1.34 -18.13 -1.08
C ALA A 14 -1.44 -19.68 -1.04
N GLU A 15 -0.78 -20.39 -1.96
CA GLU A 15 -0.76 -21.87 -1.92
C GLU A 15 -0.11 -22.41 -0.64
N LYS A 16 1.00 -21.80 -0.20
CA LYS A 16 1.73 -22.24 1.01
C LYS A 16 0.98 -21.94 2.30
N LEU A 17 0.21 -20.85 2.35
CA LEU A 17 -0.58 -20.49 3.51
C LEU A 17 -1.58 -21.58 3.88
N GLN A 18 -2.16 -22.28 2.91
CA GLN A 18 -3.12 -23.37 3.16
C GLN A 18 -2.52 -24.52 3.99
N GLN A 19 -1.19 -24.64 4.03
CA GLN A 19 -0.47 -25.67 4.77
C GLN A 19 -0.02 -25.20 6.16
N GLN A 20 -0.24 -23.92 6.49
CA GLN A 20 0.07 -23.33 7.78
C GLN A 20 -1.21 -23.27 8.62
N THR A 21 -1.06 -23.21 9.95
CA THR A 21 -2.23 -23.17 10.86
C THR A 21 -2.08 -22.16 11.99
N SER A 22 -0.89 -21.62 12.22
CA SER A 22 -0.58 -20.73 13.34
C SER A 22 -0.44 -19.26 12.95
N LEU A 23 -0.36 -18.94 11.65
CA LEU A 23 -0.09 -17.58 11.20
C LEU A 23 -1.29 -16.67 11.49
N GLN A 24 -1.04 -15.55 12.17
CA GLN A 24 -2.09 -14.61 12.58
C GLN A 24 -2.18 -13.39 11.65
N GLU A 25 -1.04 -12.93 11.16
CA GLU A 25 -0.94 -11.73 10.33
C GLU A 25 0.03 -11.95 9.18
N ILE A 26 -0.30 -11.36 8.03
CA ILE A 26 0.57 -11.39 6.87
C ILE A 26 0.77 -9.99 6.31
N SER A 27 2.03 -9.63 6.05
CA SER A 27 2.38 -8.38 5.40
C SER A 27 3.10 -8.65 4.09
N VAL A 28 2.43 -8.29 3.00
CA VAL A 28 2.99 -8.27 1.65
C VAL A 28 2.87 -6.87 1.05
N ALA A 29 2.79 -5.86 1.90
CA ALA A 29 2.85 -4.47 1.49
C ALA A 29 4.13 -4.21 0.67
N TYR A 30 4.04 -3.29 -0.29
CA TYR A 30 5.19 -2.86 -1.09
C TYR A 30 5.89 -3.99 -1.88
N ASN A 31 5.11 -4.78 -2.63
CA ASN A 31 5.62 -5.94 -3.38
C ASN A 31 5.18 -6.02 -4.85
N SER A 32 4.67 -4.94 -5.41
CA SER A 32 4.22 -4.89 -6.82
C SER A 32 3.13 -5.92 -7.15
N ILE A 33 2.20 -6.15 -6.22
CA ILE A 33 1.05 -7.06 -6.35
C ILE A 33 -0.14 -6.32 -6.99
N GLY A 34 -0.70 -6.85 -8.06
CA GLY A 34 -1.90 -6.35 -8.73
C GLY A 34 -3.20 -6.93 -8.15
N ASP A 35 -4.34 -6.44 -8.67
CA ASP A 35 -5.68 -6.73 -8.16
C ASP A 35 -5.99 -8.22 -8.02
N GLY A 36 -5.73 -9.00 -9.07
CA GLY A 36 -6.09 -10.42 -9.11
C GLY A 36 -5.34 -11.26 -8.07
N ALA A 37 -4.03 -11.03 -7.96
CA ALA A 37 -3.20 -11.72 -6.97
C ALA A 37 -3.54 -11.28 -5.54
N ALA A 38 -3.80 -9.99 -5.32
CA ALA A 38 -4.24 -9.47 -4.02
C ALA A 38 -5.59 -10.09 -3.57
N LEU A 39 -6.56 -10.17 -4.47
CA LEU A 39 -7.86 -10.81 -4.20
C LEU A 39 -7.70 -12.29 -3.86
N THR A 40 -6.88 -13.00 -4.62
CA THR A 40 -6.63 -14.43 -4.40
C THR A 40 -5.98 -14.67 -3.04
N LEU A 41 -5.00 -13.84 -2.65
CA LEU A 41 -4.36 -13.92 -1.35
C LEU A 41 -5.36 -13.70 -0.20
N VAL A 42 -6.21 -12.67 -0.30
CA VAL A 42 -7.24 -12.40 0.72
C VAL A 42 -8.23 -13.55 0.83
N ASP A 43 -8.62 -14.17 -0.28
CA ASP A 43 -9.51 -15.33 -0.27
C ASP A 43 -8.93 -16.51 0.51
N VAL A 44 -7.66 -16.81 0.29
CA VAL A 44 -6.98 -17.84 1.07
C VAL A 44 -6.91 -17.45 2.55
N CYS A 45 -6.58 -16.19 2.87
CA CYS A 45 -6.51 -15.74 4.26
C CYS A 45 -7.85 -15.84 5.00
N ARG A 46 -8.99 -15.69 4.29
CA ARG A 46 -10.34 -15.86 4.87
C ARG A 46 -10.64 -17.29 5.27
N GLU A 47 -10.17 -18.26 4.48
CA GLU A 47 -10.34 -19.69 4.76
C GLU A 47 -9.28 -20.23 5.74
N HIS A 48 -8.12 -19.55 5.84
CA HIS A 48 -7.06 -19.92 6.78
C HIS A 48 -7.57 -19.88 8.23
N PRO A 49 -7.23 -20.81 9.15
CA PRO A 49 -7.84 -20.93 10.49
C PRO A 49 -7.47 -19.84 11.52
N SER A 50 -6.39 -19.08 11.31
CA SER A 50 -5.86 -18.12 12.30
C SER A 50 -5.53 -16.72 11.77
N ILE A 51 -5.46 -16.50 10.46
CA ILE A 51 -5.12 -15.19 9.89
C ILE A 51 -6.28 -14.21 10.10
N HIS A 52 -6.03 -13.07 10.72
CA HIS A 52 -7.03 -12.03 10.91
C HIS A 52 -6.63 -10.68 10.30
N THR A 53 -5.37 -10.51 9.90
CA THR A 53 -4.89 -9.25 9.30
C THR A 53 -4.04 -9.52 8.05
N VAL A 54 -4.33 -8.78 6.96
CA VAL A 54 -3.57 -8.80 5.70
C VAL A 54 -3.17 -7.36 5.34
N HIS A 55 -1.87 -7.08 5.25
CA HIS A 55 -1.35 -5.79 4.82
C HIS A 55 -0.98 -5.82 3.33
N LEU A 56 -1.67 -5.02 2.53
CA LEU A 56 -1.54 -4.92 1.08
C LEU A 56 -1.20 -3.51 0.58
N TYR A 57 -1.07 -2.53 1.47
CA TYR A 57 -0.75 -1.15 1.11
C TYR A 57 0.54 -1.02 0.28
N LEU A 58 0.66 0.07 -0.48
CA LEU A 58 1.81 0.33 -1.37
C LEU A 58 2.02 -0.74 -2.46
N ASN A 59 0.96 -1.45 -2.85
CA ASN A 59 0.92 -2.29 -4.04
C ASN A 59 0.13 -1.57 -5.16
N PRO A 60 0.40 -1.85 -6.45
CA PRO A 60 -0.31 -1.27 -7.59
C PRO A 60 -1.74 -1.83 -7.76
N ILE A 61 -2.54 -1.78 -6.70
CA ILE A 61 -3.93 -2.22 -6.66
C ILE A 61 -4.81 -1.05 -7.12
N SER A 62 -5.63 -1.28 -8.13
CA SER A 62 -6.55 -0.28 -8.68
C SER A 62 -7.65 0.08 -7.69
N ASP A 63 -8.36 1.18 -7.93
CA ASP A 63 -9.51 1.56 -7.10
C ASP A 63 -10.63 0.52 -7.11
N VAL A 64 -10.79 -0.19 -8.23
CA VAL A 64 -11.74 -1.31 -8.34
C VAL A 64 -11.28 -2.49 -7.49
N GLY A 65 -9.98 -2.80 -7.52
CA GLY A 65 -9.35 -3.81 -6.68
C GLY A 65 -9.51 -3.50 -5.19
N LYS A 66 -9.22 -2.27 -4.76
CA LYS A 66 -9.38 -1.82 -3.37
C LYS A 66 -10.81 -1.95 -2.88
N ARG A 67 -11.80 -1.51 -3.67
CA ARG A 67 -13.23 -1.68 -3.33
C ARG A 67 -13.61 -3.16 -3.21
N SER A 68 -13.13 -3.98 -4.14
CA SER A 68 -13.39 -5.41 -4.13
C SER A 68 -12.80 -6.05 -2.88
N LEU A 69 -11.57 -5.71 -2.51
CA LEU A 69 -10.87 -6.19 -1.31
C LEU A 69 -11.56 -5.73 -0.02
N TYR A 70 -12.04 -4.50 0.04
CA TYR A 70 -12.82 -3.99 1.17
C TYR A 70 -14.09 -4.81 1.38
N VAL A 71 -14.87 -5.03 0.32
CA VAL A 71 -16.07 -5.88 0.37
C VAL A 71 -15.71 -7.33 0.74
N ARG A 72 -14.57 -7.83 0.25
CA ARG A 72 -14.08 -9.19 0.53
C ARG A 72 -13.66 -9.38 2.00
N GLY A 73 -13.09 -8.35 2.63
CA GLY A 73 -12.66 -8.34 4.03
C GLY A 73 -13.82 -8.26 5.02
N GLU A 74 -14.97 -7.73 4.59
CA GLU A 74 -16.23 -7.76 5.33
C GLU A 74 -16.93 -9.13 5.22
N PRO A 75 -17.74 -9.54 6.22
CA PRO A 75 -18.28 -10.89 6.28
C PRO A 75 -19.32 -11.14 5.18
N MET A 76 -18.97 -12.03 4.26
CA MET A 76 -19.90 -12.66 3.34
C MET A 76 -20.48 -13.90 4.03
N ASN A 77 -21.50 -13.68 4.87
CA ASN A 77 -22.50 -14.68 5.31
C ASN A 77 -22.22 -15.42 6.65
N ASN A 78 -23.27 -15.59 7.45
CA ASN A 78 -23.34 -16.07 8.86
C ASN A 78 -22.88 -17.52 9.15
N ARG A 79 -22.10 -18.18 8.27
CA ARG A 79 -21.63 -19.56 8.55
C ARG A 79 -20.28 -19.61 9.26
N THR A 80 -19.42 -18.63 9.04
CA THR A 80 -18.16 -18.47 9.76
C THR A 80 -18.05 -17.00 10.15
N ASN A 81 -18.27 -16.68 11.43
CA ASN A 81 -18.24 -15.31 11.98
C ASN A 81 -16.85 -14.65 11.92
N ARG A 82 -15.94 -15.13 11.07
CA ARG A 82 -14.54 -14.73 11.09
C ARG A 82 -14.24 -13.72 9.99
N ARG A 83 -13.76 -12.56 10.40
CA ARG A 83 -13.38 -11.42 9.56
C ARG A 83 -11.87 -11.44 9.32
N VAL A 84 -11.45 -11.03 8.13
CA VAL A 84 -10.04 -10.74 7.84
C VAL A 84 -9.95 -9.26 7.55
N LYS A 85 -9.24 -8.53 8.41
CA LYS A 85 -8.97 -7.11 8.22
C LYS A 85 -7.97 -6.95 7.07
N VAL A 86 -8.41 -6.31 6.00
CA VAL A 86 -7.59 -6.06 4.82
C VAL A 86 -7.17 -4.58 4.83
N LEU A 87 -5.86 -4.34 4.86
CA LEU A 87 -5.28 -2.99 4.89
C LEU A 87 -4.66 -2.69 3.53
N VAL A 88 -5.46 -2.13 2.61
CA VAL A 88 -5.06 -1.82 1.23
C VAL A 88 -4.62 -0.38 1.03
N SER A 89 -4.94 0.50 1.97
CA SER A 89 -4.40 1.85 2.04
C SER A 89 -3.75 2.08 3.39
N VAL A 90 -2.63 2.82 3.38
CA VAL A 90 -1.97 3.33 4.58
C VAL A 90 -2.92 4.18 5.43
N THR A 91 -3.96 4.74 4.82
CA THR A 91 -4.91 5.65 5.47
C THR A 91 -6.16 4.95 6.02
N GLU A 92 -6.23 3.63 5.98
CA GLU A 92 -7.43 2.87 6.36
C GLU A 92 -7.35 2.39 7.82
N GLY A 93 -8.08 3.07 8.71
CA GLY A 93 -8.34 2.61 10.08
C GLY A 93 -7.58 3.27 11.22
N SER A 94 -6.69 4.24 10.98
CA SER A 94 -6.09 5.08 12.03
C SER A 94 -6.20 6.55 11.65
N ASP A 95 -6.30 7.42 12.67
CA ASP A 95 -6.17 8.85 12.47
C ASP A 95 -4.88 9.12 11.69
N ILE A 96 -5.05 9.72 10.51
CA ILE A 96 -4.02 10.04 9.51
C ILE A 96 -2.83 10.83 10.09
N SER A 97 -2.88 11.29 11.35
CA SER A 97 -1.85 12.11 11.97
C SER A 97 -0.61 11.34 12.44
N GLU A 98 -0.68 10.06 12.81
CA GLU A 98 0.43 9.40 13.51
C GLU A 98 1.37 8.58 12.61
N ASP A 99 0.87 7.96 11.54
CA ASP A 99 1.65 6.95 10.80
C ASP A 99 2.30 7.45 9.48
N TRP A 100 2.04 8.68 9.04
CA TRP A 100 2.57 9.19 7.75
C TRP A 100 4.01 9.70 7.81
N HIS A 101 4.41 10.24 8.97
CA HIS A 101 5.77 10.76 9.18
C HIS A 101 6.85 9.68 9.03
N PRO A 102 6.71 8.48 9.64
CA PRO A 102 7.67 7.38 9.46
C PRO A 102 7.74 6.87 8.02
N ILE A 103 6.63 6.87 7.28
CA ILE A 103 6.60 6.37 5.90
C ILE A 103 7.32 7.34 4.96
N LEU A 104 7.03 8.64 5.09
CA LEU A 104 7.77 9.64 4.32
C LEU A 104 9.22 9.73 4.73
N SER A 105 9.55 9.59 6.02
CA SER A 105 10.95 9.60 6.46
C SER A 105 11.71 8.40 5.87
N VAL A 106 11.13 7.20 5.88
CA VAL A 106 11.76 6.02 5.26
C VAL A 106 11.93 6.20 3.75
N ILE A 107 10.94 6.77 3.05
CA ILE A 107 11.06 7.05 1.61
C ILE A 107 12.14 8.11 1.36
N GLN A 108 12.20 9.18 2.16
CA GLN A 108 13.19 10.26 2.02
C GLN A 108 14.61 9.82 2.38
N GLU A 109 14.77 9.08 3.48
CA GLU A 109 16.07 8.57 3.95
C GLU A 109 16.66 7.53 2.99
N ASN A 110 15.80 6.76 2.33
CA ASN A 110 16.24 5.75 1.37
C ASN A 110 16.15 6.20 -0.10
N ALA A 111 15.68 7.41 -0.39
CA ALA A 111 15.57 7.92 -1.76
C ALA A 111 16.92 8.02 -2.47
N SER A 112 18.01 8.22 -1.73
CA SER A 112 19.37 8.27 -2.26
C SER A 112 19.96 6.90 -2.60
N THR A 113 19.45 5.83 -1.98
CA THR A 113 19.89 4.44 -2.20
C THR A 113 18.98 3.69 -3.17
N TRP A 114 17.76 4.18 -3.43
CA TRP A 114 16.78 3.54 -4.32
C TRP A 114 16.89 4.03 -5.76
N GLU A 115 16.52 3.17 -6.73
CA GLU A 115 16.49 3.53 -8.14
C GLU A 115 15.50 4.69 -8.36
N PRO A 116 15.95 5.84 -8.87
CA PRO A 116 15.16 7.06 -8.71
C PRO A 116 13.94 7.13 -9.65
N LYS A 117 13.87 6.34 -10.74
CA LYS A 117 12.64 6.10 -11.51
C LYS A 117 11.55 5.45 -10.66
N ARG A 118 11.96 4.54 -9.78
CA ARG A 118 11.07 3.74 -8.94
C ARG A 118 10.57 4.53 -7.74
N VAL A 119 11.43 5.36 -7.15
CA VAL A 119 11.02 6.32 -6.11
C VAL A 119 9.93 7.25 -6.65
N LYS A 120 10.06 7.69 -7.91
CA LYS A 120 9.06 8.52 -8.59
C LYS A 120 7.71 7.81 -8.72
N GLU A 121 7.69 6.59 -9.26
CA GLU A 121 6.45 5.79 -9.38
C GLU A 121 5.77 5.57 -8.02
N GLN A 122 6.56 5.38 -6.96
CA GLN A 122 6.03 5.16 -5.61
C GLN A 122 5.44 6.43 -4.99
N LEU A 123 6.10 7.57 -5.17
CA LEU A 123 5.56 8.85 -4.75
C LEU A 123 4.28 9.21 -5.52
N GLU A 124 4.19 8.82 -6.80
CA GLU A 124 2.98 9.00 -7.61
C GLU A 124 1.81 8.12 -7.12
N ILE A 125 2.07 6.84 -6.79
CA ILE A 125 1.06 5.95 -6.20
C ILE A 125 0.61 6.49 -4.84
N PHE A 126 1.54 6.89 -3.98
CA PHE A 126 1.25 7.47 -2.68
C PHE A 126 0.43 8.77 -2.79
N LEU A 127 0.72 9.60 -3.79
CA LEU A 127 -0.05 10.80 -4.07
C LEU A 127 -1.51 10.48 -4.44
N LYS A 128 -1.73 9.45 -5.27
CA LYS A 128 -3.08 8.98 -5.63
C LYS A 128 -3.84 8.45 -4.41
N ASP A 129 -3.16 7.72 -3.53
CA ASP A 129 -3.75 7.22 -2.28
C ASP A 129 -4.15 8.38 -1.35
N LEU A 130 -3.31 9.41 -1.24
CA LEU A 130 -3.63 10.62 -0.48
C LEU A 130 -4.80 11.40 -1.07
N GLU A 131 -4.90 11.49 -2.41
CA GLU A 131 -6.03 12.12 -3.09
C GLU A 131 -7.35 11.38 -2.84
N TRP A 132 -7.32 10.06 -2.88
CA TRP A 132 -8.47 9.22 -2.55
C TRP A 132 -8.90 9.38 -1.09
N GLY A 133 -7.93 9.33 -0.16
CA GLY A 133 -8.19 9.53 1.27
C GLY A 133 -8.76 10.93 1.56
N HIS A 134 -8.28 11.96 0.88
CA HIS A 134 -8.83 13.31 0.98
C HIS A 134 -10.30 13.39 0.55
N GLN A 135 -10.69 12.73 -0.55
CA GLN A 135 -12.06 12.78 -1.08
C GLN A 135 -13.08 12.03 -0.20
N GLN A 136 -12.63 11.03 0.55
CA GLN A 136 -13.46 10.23 1.46
C GLN A 136 -13.75 10.93 2.79
N GLN A 137 -13.02 12.01 3.14
CA GLN A 137 -13.14 12.63 4.46
C GLN A 137 -14.13 13.80 4.54
N GLN A 138 -15.05 13.71 5.50
CA GLN A 138 -15.99 14.79 5.81
C GLN A 138 -15.35 15.92 6.65
N SER A 139 -14.28 15.62 7.40
CA SER A 139 -13.64 16.61 8.28
C SER A 139 -12.74 17.58 7.53
N PHE A 140 -13.00 18.89 7.70
CA PHE A 140 -12.20 19.97 7.11
C PHE A 140 -10.72 19.93 7.54
N TRP A 141 -10.45 19.64 8.81
CA TRP A 141 -9.08 19.56 9.32
C TRP A 141 -8.31 18.37 8.75
N LYS A 142 -8.99 17.23 8.56
CA LYS A 142 -8.41 16.07 7.88
C LYS A 142 -8.11 16.38 6.41
N ARG A 143 -9.02 17.07 5.70
CA ARG A 143 -8.79 17.55 4.32
C ARG A 143 -7.59 18.50 4.22
N LEU A 144 -7.44 19.43 5.17
CA LEU A 144 -6.31 20.35 5.21
C LEU A 144 -4.99 19.60 5.47
N HIS A 145 -5.03 18.57 6.32
CA HIS A 145 -3.87 17.73 6.58
C HIS A 145 -3.44 16.93 5.34
N PHE A 146 -4.38 16.31 4.62
CA PHE A 146 -4.09 15.64 3.34
C PHE A 146 -3.43 16.60 2.35
N ARG A 147 -3.93 17.83 2.22
CA ARG A 147 -3.33 18.85 1.35
C ARG A 147 -1.87 19.15 1.72
N ARG A 148 -1.56 19.17 3.03
CA ARG A 148 -0.18 19.40 3.51
C ARG A 148 0.75 18.24 3.14
N VAL A 149 0.31 17.00 3.36
CA VAL A 149 1.10 15.81 3.01
C VAL A 149 1.29 15.70 1.50
N GLN A 150 0.23 15.93 0.71
CA GLN A 150 0.32 16.00 -0.75
C GLN A 150 1.33 17.03 -1.23
N LYS A 151 1.37 18.21 -0.60
CA LYS A 151 2.34 19.25 -0.94
C LYS A 151 3.78 18.77 -0.68
N GLN A 152 4.02 18.07 0.43
CA GLN A 152 5.34 17.56 0.78
C GLN A 152 5.80 16.45 -0.18
N VAL A 153 4.91 15.54 -0.55
CA VAL A 153 5.16 14.51 -1.57
C VAL A 153 5.48 15.13 -2.94
N LYS A 154 4.71 16.14 -3.37
CA LYS A 154 4.96 16.88 -4.63
C LYS A 154 6.32 17.58 -4.62
N GLN A 155 6.73 18.14 -3.48
CA GLN A 155 8.05 18.77 -3.34
C GLN A 155 9.18 17.76 -3.45
N THR A 156 9.06 16.59 -2.82
CA THR A 156 10.05 15.51 -2.96
C THR A 156 10.14 15.01 -4.40
N LEU A 157 9.01 14.88 -5.11
CA LEU A 157 8.99 14.56 -6.54
C LEU A 157 9.72 15.61 -7.40
N GLN A 158 9.50 16.90 -7.14
CA GLN A 158 10.18 17.98 -7.86
C GLN A 158 11.70 17.97 -7.63
N MET A 159 12.14 17.77 -6.38
CA MET A 159 13.58 17.67 -6.06
C MET A 159 14.24 16.49 -6.77
N LEU A 160 13.54 15.35 -6.88
CA LEU A 160 14.02 14.20 -7.64
C LEU A 160 14.16 14.53 -9.13
N ASP A 161 13.13 15.14 -9.75
CA ASP A 161 13.17 15.54 -11.17
C ASP A 161 14.28 16.56 -11.49
N GLU A 162 14.54 17.50 -10.58
CA GLU A 162 15.65 18.45 -10.70
C GLU A 162 17.02 17.77 -10.57
N SER A 163 17.17 16.83 -9.63
CA SER A 163 18.41 16.05 -9.45
C SER A 163 18.75 15.21 -10.70
N PHE A 164 17.74 14.66 -11.36
CA PHE A 164 17.87 13.92 -12.62
C PHE A 164 18.25 14.82 -13.81
N SER A 165 17.72 16.03 -13.83
CA SER A 165 17.99 16.99 -14.90
C SER A 165 19.42 17.53 -14.80
N SER A 166 19.91 17.72 -13.57
CA SER A 166 21.28 18.16 -13.27
C SER A 166 22.33 17.08 -13.58
N SER A 167 22.06 15.79 -13.30
CA SER A 167 22.99 14.70 -13.62
C SER A 167 23.14 14.42 -15.12
N LYS A 168 22.08 14.65 -15.92
CA LYS A 168 22.18 14.61 -17.40
C LYS A 168 22.92 15.81 -18.00
N GLY A 169 23.04 16.92 -17.27
CA GLY A 169 23.73 18.14 -17.71
C GLY A 169 25.25 18.12 -17.57
N GLN A 170 25.81 17.19 -16.78
CA GLN A 170 27.26 17.08 -16.53
C GLN A 170 28.00 16.09 -17.44
N SER A 171 27.30 15.42 -18.38
CA SER A 171 27.93 14.67 -19.48
C SER A 171 27.92 15.51 -20.76
N LYS A 172 28.79 16.52 -20.82
CA LYS A 172 29.23 17.16 -22.07
C LYS A 172 30.68 17.57 -21.96
#